data_AF-A0AA42YBB1-F1
#
_entry.id   AF-A0AA42YBB1-F1
#
_cell.length_a   1.000
_cell.length_b   1.000
_cell.length_c   1.000
_cell.angle_alpha   90.00
_cell.angle_beta   90.00
_cell.angle_gamma   90.00
#
_symmetry.space_group_name_H-M   'P 1'
#
loop_
_entity.id
_entity.type
_entity.pdbx_description
1 polymer ?
#
loop_
_entity_poly.entity_id
_entity_poly.type
_entity_poly.pdbx_seq_one_letter_code
_entity_poly.pdbx_strand_id
1 'polypeptide(L)'
;MKRSIVACCAIAIALAPSVASAQSKKRAKNKIERLACKLGDKDRHARIGVELVNRKVKRFAYYSKLKPRTCSINVERDGPYSLWQDTGRFTYVTTENGRFLIENRQREVHFIFREVDRHFYCGMEPGRINGSLTVIRGKRECKLEGVMRAHDTDDLAPGEAVATPGRH
;
A
#
# COMPACT_ATOMS: atom_id res chain seq x y z
N MET A 1 -92.07 29.82 10.83
CA MET A 1 -90.76 30.43 10.51
C MET A 1 -89.97 30.48 11.82
N LYS A 2 -88.77 29.94 12.09
CA LYS A 2 -87.71 29.23 11.36
C LYS A 2 -87.08 28.26 12.39
N ARG A 3 -86.74 27.03 12.02
CA ARG A 3 -85.96 26.09 12.86
C ARG A 3 -84.49 26.18 12.46
N SER A 4 -83.61 26.47 13.41
CA SER A 4 -82.16 26.52 13.18
C SER A 4 -81.55 25.13 13.41
N ILE A 5 -80.87 24.60 12.41
CA ILE A 5 -80.06 23.38 12.48
C ILE A 5 -78.60 23.83 12.60
N VAL A 6 -77.95 23.47 13.70
CA VAL A 6 -76.50 23.60 13.87
C VAL A 6 -75.87 22.31 13.32
N ALA A 7 -75.17 22.42 12.20
CA ALA A 7 -74.43 21.32 11.60
C ALA A 7 -72.99 21.32 12.14
N CYS A 8 -72.64 20.28 12.90
CA CYS A 8 -71.27 19.97 13.30
C CYS A 8 -70.45 19.57 12.06
N CYS A 9 -69.41 20.34 11.73
CA CYS A 9 -68.40 19.92 10.76
C CYS A 9 -67.43 18.93 11.41
N ALA A 10 -67.51 17.66 11.01
CA ALA A 10 -66.48 16.67 11.29
C ALA A 10 -65.31 16.89 10.32
N ILE A 11 -64.16 17.33 10.82
CA ILE A 11 -62.92 17.44 10.06
C ILE A 11 -62.28 16.05 10.03
N ALA A 12 -62.43 15.33 8.91
CA ALA A 12 -61.71 14.09 8.66
C ALA A 12 -60.26 14.42 8.25
N ILE A 13 -59.31 14.21 9.15
CA ILE A 13 -57.88 14.29 8.86
C ILE A 13 -57.48 12.98 8.16
N ALA A 14 -57.34 13.04 6.84
CA ALA A 14 -56.81 11.95 6.04
C ALA A 14 -55.31 11.78 6.32
N LEU A 15 -54.94 10.76 7.11
CA LEU A 15 -53.57 10.31 7.29
C LEU A 15 -53.10 9.64 5.99
N ALA A 16 -52.37 10.37 5.16
CA ALA A 16 -51.67 9.79 4.01
C ALA A 16 -50.46 8.97 4.52
N PRO A 17 -50.31 7.70 4.12
CA PRO A 17 -49.09 6.94 4.41
C PRO A 17 -47.94 7.52 3.57
N SER A 18 -47.03 8.22 4.24
CA SER A 18 -45.75 8.61 3.64
C SER A 18 -44.92 7.35 3.42
N VAL A 19 -45.00 6.79 2.22
CA VAL A 19 -44.14 5.69 1.79
C VAL A 19 -42.74 6.28 1.61
N ALA A 20 -41.96 6.27 2.69
CA ALA A 20 -40.54 6.60 2.66
C ALA A 20 -39.86 5.59 1.73
N SER A 21 -39.54 6.03 0.51
CA SER A 21 -38.72 5.26 -0.42
C SER A 21 -37.35 5.05 0.22
N ALA A 22 -37.13 3.87 0.78
CA ALA A 22 -35.84 3.41 1.24
C ALA A 22 -34.93 3.20 0.01
N GLN A 23 -34.39 4.30 -0.52
CA GLN A 23 -33.29 4.25 -1.47
C GLN A 23 -32.06 3.72 -0.72
N SER A 24 -31.94 2.39 -0.71
CA SER A 24 -30.72 1.67 -0.42
C SER A 24 -29.65 2.16 -1.40
N LYS A 25 -28.85 3.15 -0.95
CA LYS A 25 -27.60 3.51 -1.60
C LYS A 25 -26.72 2.27 -1.55
N LYS A 26 -26.70 1.48 -2.63
CA LYS A 26 -25.74 0.39 -2.83
C LYS A 26 -24.34 1.00 -2.67
N ARG A 27 -23.75 0.80 -1.50
CA ARG A 27 -22.39 1.25 -1.17
C ARG A 27 -21.47 0.60 -2.19
N ALA A 28 -20.78 1.41 -3.00
CA ALA A 28 -19.85 0.90 -4.01
C ALA A 28 -18.85 -0.04 -3.33
N LYS A 29 -18.78 -1.30 -3.78
CA LYS A 29 -17.83 -2.27 -3.23
C LYS A 29 -16.41 -1.78 -3.53
N ASN A 30 -15.59 -1.68 -2.50
CA ASN A 30 -14.18 -1.34 -2.64
C ASN A 30 -13.49 -2.36 -3.56
N LYS A 31 -12.80 -1.88 -4.60
CA LYS A 31 -11.99 -2.74 -5.45
C LYS A 31 -10.65 -2.99 -4.77
N ILE A 32 -10.43 -4.24 -4.33
CA ILE A 32 -9.19 -4.69 -3.71
C ILE A 32 -8.31 -5.34 -4.78
N GLU A 33 -7.06 -4.92 -4.87
CA GLU A 33 -6.02 -5.50 -5.73
C GLU A 33 -4.84 -5.91 -4.85
N ARG A 34 -4.34 -7.13 -5.02
CA ARG A 34 -3.17 -7.64 -4.30
C ARG A 34 -2.09 -8.02 -5.30
N LEU A 35 -0.92 -7.41 -5.13
CA LEU A 35 0.26 -7.65 -5.94
C LEU A 35 1.32 -8.30 -5.05
N ALA A 36 2.01 -9.30 -5.59
CA ALA A 36 3.11 -9.94 -4.90
C ALA A 36 4.20 -10.33 -5.91
N CYS A 37 5.46 -10.15 -5.51
CA CYS A 37 6.59 -10.53 -6.34
C CYS A 37 7.81 -10.91 -5.51
N LYS A 38 8.73 -11.66 -6.12
CA LYS A 38 9.98 -12.15 -5.53
C LYS A 38 11.14 -11.90 -6.51
N LEU A 39 12.32 -11.61 -5.96
CA LEU A 39 13.60 -11.61 -6.67
C LEU A 39 14.62 -12.41 -5.88
N GLY A 40 15.48 -13.19 -6.55
CA GLY A 40 16.58 -13.92 -5.92
C GLY A 40 16.24 -15.34 -5.43
N ASP A 41 17.20 -15.97 -4.76
CA ASP A 41 17.23 -17.39 -4.44
C ASP A 41 16.89 -17.70 -2.96
N LYS A 42 17.37 -18.82 -2.40
CA LYS A 42 17.10 -19.23 -1.01
C LYS A 42 17.80 -18.34 0.02
N ASP A 43 18.96 -17.81 -0.31
CA ASP A 43 19.91 -17.22 0.62
C ASP A 43 20.12 -15.73 0.40
N ARG A 44 19.84 -15.25 -0.82
CA ARG A 44 19.74 -13.83 -1.16
C ARG A 44 18.45 -13.57 -1.92
N HIS A 45 17.44 -13.00 -1.27
CA HIS A 45 16.19 -12.65 -1.95
C HIS A 45 15.42 -11.48 -1.33
N ALA A 46 14.52 -10.93 -2.13
CA ALA A 46 13.50 -9.97 -1.75
C ALA A 46 12.11 -10.51 -2.07
N ARG A 47 11.12 -10.18 -1.23
CA ARG A 47 9.69 -10.40 -1.48
C ARG A 47 8.95 -9.12 -1.20
N ILE A 48 8.00 -8.79 -2.05
CA ILE A 48 7.21 -7.57 -1.93
C ILE A 48 5.73 -7.95 -2.04
N GLY A 49 4.91 -7.35 -1.18
CA GLY A 49 3.46 -7.43 -1.22
C GLY A 49 2.88 -6.02 -1.20
N VAL A 50 1.90 -5.76 -2.06
CA VAL A 50 1.18 -4.48 -2.12
C VAL A 50 -0.30 -4.77 -2.15
N GLU A 51 -1.05 -4.16 -1.24
CA GLU A 51 -2.51 -4.13 -1.30
C GLU A 51 -2.97 -2.73 -1.72
N LEU A 52 -3.81 -2.69 -2.75
CA LEU A 52 -4.46 -1.48 -3.20
C LEU A 52 -5.96 -1.56 -2.97
N VAL A 53 -6.53 -0.47 -2.46
CA VAL A 53 -7.98 -0.27 -2.35
C VAL A 53 -8.36 0.92 -3.22
N ASN A 54 -9.24 0.71 -4.19
CA ASN A 54 -9.67 1.73 -5.15
C ASN A 54 -8.46 2.41 -5.85
N ARG A 55 -7.47 1.61 -6.25
CA ARG A 55 -6.18 2.05 -6.83
C ARG A 55 -5.35 2.97 -5.94
N LYS A 56 -5.56 2.99 -4.63
CA LYS A 56 -4.64 3.62 -3.69
C LYS A 56 -3.93 2.54 -2.89
N VAL A 57 -2.63 2.69 -2.68
CA VAL A 57 -1.90 1.75 -1.82
C VAL A 57 -2.44 1.89 -0.40
N LYS A 58 -2.94 0.77 0.14
CA LYS A 58 -3.41 0.61 1.52
C LYS A 58 -2.34 -0.05 2.37
N ARG A 59 -1.60 -1.01 1.82
CA ARG A 59 -0.54 -1.72 2.55
C ARG A 59 0.66 -2.00 1.65
N PHE A 60 1.85 -1.88 2.22
CA PHE A 60 3.12 -2.26 1.62
C PHE A 60 3.88 -3.16 2.58
N ALA A 61 4.30 -4.32 2.10
CA ALA A 61 5.15 -5.25 2.82
C ALA A 61 6.38 -5.55 1.98
N TYR A 62 7.55 -5.46 2.59
CA TYR A 62 8.83 -5.79 1.97
C TYR A 62 9.62 -6.68 2.91
N TYR A 63 10.09 -7.81 2.41
CA TYR A 63 10.94 -8.74 3.11
C TYR A 63 12.23 -8.91 2.32
N SER A 64 13.38 -8.87 2.97
CA SER A 64 14.64 -9.30 2.38
C SER A 64 15.36 -10.30 3.26
N LYS A 65 16.14 -11.14 2.61
CA LYS A 65 17.04 -12.09 3.22
C LYS A 65 18.39 -11.98 2.52
N LEU A 66 19.43 -11.81 3.32
CA LEU A 66 20.82 -11.98 2.95
C LEU A 66 21.43 -12.77 4.10
N LYS A 67 21.54 -14.09 3.95
CA LYS A 67 21.92 -14.97 5.06
C LYS A 67 23.17 -14.46 5.78
N PRO A 68 23.20 -14.50 7.13
CA PRO A 68 22.15 -15.02 8.03
C PRO A 68 21.05 -13.99 8.36
N ARG A 69 21.12 -12.77 7.81
CA ARG A 69 20.26 -11.64 8.17
C ARG A 69 18.96 -11.63 7.37
N THR A 70 17.90 -11.17 8.02
CA THR A 70 16.59 -10.95 7.42
C THR A 70 16.03 -9.62 7.89
N CYS A 71 15.23 -9.00 7.04
CA CYS A 71 14.61 -7.73 7.35
C CYS A 71 13.19 -7.68 6.80
N SER A 72 12.29 -7.02 7.51
CA SER A 72 10.93 -6.80 7.05
C SER A 72 10.45 -5.40 7.34
N ILE A 73 9.81 -4.78 6.36
CA ILE A 73 9.02 -3.56 6.52
C ILE A 73 7.58 -3.93 6.24
N ASN A 74 6.68 -3.52 7.11
CA ASN A 74 5.24 -3.67 6.91
C ASN A 74 4.56 -2.38 7.37
N VAL A 75 4.00 -1.65 6.41
CA VAL A 75 3.36 -0.36 6.64
C VAL A 75 1.97 -0.39 6.06
N GLU A 76 1.03 0.15 6.82
CA GLU A 76 -0.38 0.19 6.46
C GLU A 76 -0.89 1.61 6.65
N ARG A 77 -1.62 2.10 5.64
CA ARG A 77 -2.32 3.38 5.71
C ARG A 77 -3.31 3.35 6.88
N ASP A 78 -3.41 4.45 7.62
CA ASP A 78 -4.23 4.57 8.83
C ASP A 78 -3.74 3.69 10.00
N GLY A 79 -2.54 3.10 9.88
CA GLY A 79 -1.86 2.43 10.98
C GLY A 79 -1.18 3.43 11.94
N PRO A 80 -0.86 3.01 13.17
CA PRO A 80 -0.36 3.91 14.21
C PRO A 80 1.05 4.48 13.94
N TYR A 81 1.85 3.85 13.07
CA TYR A 81 3.27 4.18 12.88
C TYR A 81 3.59 4.73 11.48
N SER A 82 2.59 5.21 10.74
CA SER A 82 2.84 5.78 9.41
C SER A 82 1.86 6.88 9.02
N LEU A 83 2.40 7.95 8.42
CA LEU A 83 1.63 9.05 7.85
C LEU A 83 1.70 8.97 6.33
N TRP A 84 0.55 9.16 5.69
CA TRP A 84 0.39 9.00 4.24
C TRP A 84 -0.18 10.26 3.63
N GLN A 85 0.52 10.86 2.68
CA GLN A 85 0.08 12.06 1.97
C GLN A 85 0.00 11.79 0.47
N ASP A 86 -1.21 11.84 -0.10
CA ASP A 86 -1.42 11.65 -1.53
C ASP A 86 -1.20 12.97 -2.29
N THR A 87 -0.52 12.91 -3.43
CA THR A 87 -0.29 14.03 -4.35
C THR A 87 -0.38 13.53 -5.79
N GLY A 88 -1.58 13.57 -6.35
CA GLY A 88 -1.85 13.00 -7.69
C GLY A 88 -1.63 11.49 -7.71
N ARG A 89 -0.68 11.02 -8.54
CA ARG A 89 -0.30 9.60 -8.62
C ARG A 89 0.76 9.17 -7.60
N PHE A 90 1.28 10.13 -6.85
CA PHE A 90 2.31 9.92 -5.85
C PHE A 90 1.69 9.84 -4.45
N THR A 91 2.31 9.06 -3.58
CA THR A 91 1.99 9.02 -2.15
C THR A 91 3.29 9.06 -1.36
N TYR A 92 3.43 10.07 -0.51
CA TYR A 92 4.52 10.13 0.46
C TYR A 92 4.14 9.33 1.69
N VAL A 93 5.02 8.44 2.13
CA VAL A 93 4.86 7.65 3.34
C VAL A 93 5.99 8.00 4.28
N THR A 94 5.64 8.52 5.46
CA THR A 94 6.56 8.83 6.53
C THR A 94 6.34 7.83 7.66
N THR A 95 7.42 7.21 8.13
CA THR A 95 7.46 6.33 9.30
C THR A 95 8.48 6.87 10.31
N GLU A 96 8.59 6.23 11.48
CA GLU A 96 9.67 6.52 12.44
C GLU A 96 11.07 6.31 11.84
N ASN A 97 11.16 5.44 10.83
CA ASN A 97 12.42 5.06 10.18
C ASN A 97 12.70 5.90 8.92
N GLY A 98 11.93 6.96 8.65
CA GLY A 98 12.18 7.87 7.53
C GLY A 98 11.04 7.90 6.51
N ARG A 99 11.33 8.46 5.33
CA ARG A 99 10.31 8.76 4.31
C ARG A 99 10.63 8.10 2.98
N PHE A 100 9.61 7.52 2.35
CA PHE A 100 9.69 7.03 0.99
C PHE A 100 8.51 7.48 0.15
N LEU A 101 8.67 7.39 -1.17
CA LEU A 101 7.68 7.80 -2.16
C LEU A 101 7.13 6.57 -2.85
N ILE A 102 5.82 6.54 -3.04
CA ILE A 102 5.12 5.56 -3.86
C ILE A 102 4.60 6.27 -5.09
N GLU A 103 4.88 5.74 -6.27
CA GLU A 103 4.24 6.16 -7.51
C GLU A 103 3.37 5.01 -8.05
N ASN A 104 2.06 5.21 -8.05
CA ASN A 104 1.13 4.21 -8.56
C ASN A 104 0.77 4.50 -10.03
N ARG A 105 1.38 3.75 -10.95
CA ARG A 105 1.11 3.81 -12.38
C ARG A 105 0.08 2.76 -12.78
N GLN A 106 -0.40 2.80 -14.01
CA GLN A 106 -1.40 1.84 -14.49
C GLN A 106 -0.86 0.41 -14.57
N ARG A 107 0.41 0.23 -14.95
CA ARG A 107 1.03 -1.10 -15.16
C ARG A 107 1.87 -1.58 -13.97
N GLU A 108 2.25 -0.68 -13.08
CA GLU A 108 3.26 -0.95 -12.05
C GLU A 108 3.11 -0.02 -10.86
N VAL A 109 3.67 -0.42 -9.73
CA VAL A 109 3.82 0.40 -8.52
C VAL A 109 5.30 0.55 -8.23
N HIS A 110 5.78 1.79 -8.17
CA HIS A 110 7.17 2.13 -7.91
C HIS A 110 7.30 2.65 -6.49
N PHE A 111 8.32 2.19 -5.78
CA PHE A 111 8.70 2.65 -4.45
C PHE A 111 10.10 3.23 -4.55
N ILE A 112 10.29 4.43 -4.03
CA ILE A 112 11.56 5.15 -4.07
C ILE A 112 11.94 5.49 -2.62
N PHE A 113 13.04 4.92 -2.16
CA PHE A 113 13.56 5.05 -0.81
C PHE A 113 14.77 5.99 -0.82
N ARG A 114 14.78 6.94 0.10
CA ARG A 114 15.92 7.82 0.35
C ARG A 114 16.16 7.85 1.85
N GLU A 115 17.28 7.27 2.25
CA GLU A 115 17.74 7.21 3.63
C GLU A 115 16.71 6.66 4.61
N VAL A 116 15.91 5.67 4.17
CA VAL A 116 14.99 4.99 5.07
C VAL A 116 15.80 4.06 5.95
N ASP A 117 15.84 4.35 7.24
CA ASP A 117 16.49 3.53 8.23
C ASP A 117 15.89 2.13 8.19
N ARG A 118 16.78 1.16 8.23
CA ARG A 118 16.48 -0.26 8.14
C ARG A 118 17.13 -1.02 9.27
N HIS A 119 17.76 -0.31 10.20
CA HIS A 119 18.60 -0.81 11.26
C HIS A 119 19.79 -1.67 10.78
N PHE A 120 20.93 -1.50 11.44
CA PHE A 120 22.19 -2.16 11.09
C PHE A 120 22.08 -3.70 11.04
N TYR A 121 21.23 -4.32 11.86
CA TYR A 121 21.09 -5.77 11.95
C TYR A 121 20.42 -6.43 10.73
N CYS A 122 19.92 -5.65 9.77
CA CYS A 122 19.28 -6.14 8.56
C CYS A 122 20.25 -6.59 7.44
N GLY A 123 21.56 -6.61 7.70
CA GLY A 123 22.58 -7.13 6.77
C GLY A 123 22.84 -6.21 5.57
N MET A 124 22.52 -4.93 5.70
CA MET A 124 22.93 -3.88 4.77
C MET A 124 23.69 -2.86 5.59
N GLU A 125 24.94 -2.59 5.27
CA GLU A 125 25.70 -1.50 5.88
C GLU A 125 25.57 -0.27 4.98
N PRO A 126 25.25 0.93 5.51
CA PRO A 126 25.23 1.35 6.92
C PRO A 126 23.86 1.19 7.64
N GLY A 127 22.97 0.33 7.15
CA GLY A 127 21.65 0.11 7.76
C GLY A 127 20.54 0.96 7.16
N ARG A 128 20.75 1.58 5.98
CA ARG A 128 19.77 2.42 5.29
C ARG A 128 19.36 1.83 3.94
N ILE A 129 18.13 2.08 3.52
CA ILE A 129 17.66 1.82 2.16
C ILE A 129 17.81 3.09 1.32
N ASN A 130 18.63 2.98 0.28
CA ASN A 130 18.73 3.95 -0.82
C ASN A 130 18.50 3.23 -2.14
N GLY A 131 17.35 3.45 -2.78
CA GLY A 131 17.06 2.73 -4.01
C GLY A 131 15.59 2.71 -4.41
N SER A 132 15.27 1.81 -5.32
CA SER A 132 13.91 1.65 -5.85
C SER A 132 13.46 0.19 -5.88
N LEU A 133 12.14 0.02 -5.74
CA LEU A 133 11.45 -1.26 -5.93
C LEU A 133 10.31 -1.05 -6.92
N THR A 134 10.16 -1.95 -7.89
CA THR A 134 9.04 -1.94 -8.84
C THR A 134 8.29 -3.25 -8.80
N VAL A 135 6.99 -3.17 -8.55
CA VAL A 135 6.04 -4.28 -8.66
C VAL A 135 5.26 -4.11 -9.97
N ILE A 136 5.44 -5.04 -10.91
CA ILE A 136 4.75 -5.01 -12.20
C ILE A 136 3.48 -5.85 -12.10
N ARG A 137 2.33 -5.27 -12.45
CA ARG A 137 1.05 -5.98 -12.42
C ARG A 137 1.07 -7.17 -13.38
N GLY A 138 0.57 -8.31 -12.91
CA GLY A 138 0.55 -9.56 -13.66
C GLY A 138 1.88 -10.29 -13.74
N LYS A 139 2.97 -9.78 -13.13
CA LYS A 139 4.26 -10.47 -13.04
C LYS A 139 4.55 -10.93 -11.61
N ARG A 140 5.34 -12.00 -11.49
CA ARG A 140 5.79 -12.56 -10.20
C ARG A 140 7.20 -12.08 -9.83
N GLU A 141 7.92 -11.49 -10.77
CA GLU A 141 9.25 -10.94 -10.59
C GLU A 141 9.17 -9.43 -10.27
N CYS A 142 9.93 -8.98 -9.29
CA CYS A 142 10.15 -7.55 -9.03
C CYS A 142 11.42 -7.06 -9.69
N LYS A 143 11.48 -5.74 -9.92
CA LYS A 143 12.74 -5.05 -10.19
C LYS A 143 13.20 -4.35 -8.91
N LEU A 144 14.47 -4.50 -8.59
CA LEU A 144 15.10 -3.91 -7.42
C LEU A 144 16.39 -3.23 -7.84
N GLU A 145 16.63 -2.04 -7.30
CA GLU A 145 17.85 -1.28 -7.52
C GLU A 145 18.30 -0.65 -6.20
N GLY A 146 19.52 -0.92 -5.74
CA GLY A 146 20.07 -0.31 -4.52
C GLY A 146 19.52 -0.82 -3.17
N VAL A 147 18.34 -1.46 -3.15
CA VAL A 147 17.63 -1.86 -1.91
C VAL A 147 18.17 -3.15 -1.25
N MET A 148 19.20 -3.79 -1.82
CA MET A 148 19.86 -4.99 -1.29
C MET A 148 21.41 -4.90 -1.33
N ARG A 149 21.98 -3.70 -1.26
CA ARG A 149 23.45 -3.51 -1.24
C ARG A 149 24.04 -3.91 0.11
N ALA A 150 25.18 -4.61 0.08
CA ALA A 150 25.88 -5.07 1.28
C ALA A 150 27.05 -4.14 1.66
N HIS A 151 27.67 -3.44 0.70
CA HIS A 151 28.74 -2.45 0.93
C HIS A 151 28.76 -1.33 -0.14
N ASP A 152 29.36 -0.18 0.19
CA ASP A 152 29.78 0.85 -0.78
C ASP A 152 30.96 0.39 -1.67
N THR A 153 31.56 -0.77 -1.39
CA THR A 153 32.61 -1.39 -2.23
C THR A 153 32.05 -2.37 -3.28
N ASP A 154 30.73 -2.53 -3.37
CA ASP A 154 30.10 -3.21 -4.50
C ASP A 154 30.02 -2.23 -5.70
N ASP A 155 31.19 -1.86 -6.26
CA ASP A 155 31.34 -1.23 -7.59
C ASP A 155 30.97 -2.24 -8.70
N LEU A 156 29.82 -2.88 -8.56
CA LEU A 156 29.27 -3.77 -9.56
C LEU A 156 28.24 -2.98 -10.35
N ALA A 157 28.58 -2.74 -11.61
CA ALA A 157 27.70 -2.20 -12.63
C ALA A 157 26.30 -2.86 -12.54
N PRO A 158 25.23 -2.11 -12.83
CA PRO A 158 23.87 -2.64 -12.71
C PRO A 158 23.68 -3.80 -13.68
N GLY A 159 23.65 -5.04 -13.17
CA GLY A 159 23.25 -6.20 -13.98
C GLY A 159 23.86 -7.56 -13.63
N GLU A 160 24.98 -7.66 -12.92
CA GLU A 160 25.61 -8.97 -12.71
C GLU A 160 25.53 -9.45 -11.27
N ALA A 161 24.75 -10.52 -11.07
CA ALA A 161 24.87 -11.37 -9.90
C ALA A 161 26.26 -12.03 -9.95
N VAL A 162 27.22 -11.50 -9.20
CA VAL A 162 28.54 -12.12 -9.07
C VAL A 162 28.39 -13.40 -8.26
N ALA A 163 28.56 -14.53 -8.94
CA ALA A 163 28.82 -15.82 -8.31
C ALA A 163 30.22 -15.76 -7.67
N THR A 164 30.30 -15.74 -6.34
CA THR A 164 31.59 -15.84 -5.65
C THR A 164 32.06 -17.30 -5.67
N PRO A 165 33.30 -17.61 -6.08
CA PRO A 165 33.83 -18.96 -6.03
C PRO A 165 34.09 -19.37 -4.57
N GLY A 166 33.71 -20.60 -4.25
CA GLY A 166 33.89 -21.19 -2.92
C GLY A 166 35.35 -21.19 -2.49
N ARG A 167 35.59 -20.98 -1.19
CA ARG A 167 36.87 -21.29 -0.56
C ARG A 167 36.72 -22.52 0.32
N HIS A 168 37.66 -23.43 0.11
CA HIS A 168 37.92 -24.67 0.83
C HIS A 168 38.23 -24.44 2.31
#